data_AF-A0A3E1ETK0-F1
#
_entry.id   AF-A0A3E1ETK0-F1
#
_cell.length_a   1.000
_cell.length_b   1.000
_cell.length_c   1.000
_cell.angle_alpha   90.00
_cell.angle_beta   90.00
_cell.angle_gamma   90.00
#
_symmetry.space_group_name_H-M   'P 1'
#
loop_
_entity.id
_entity.type
_entity.pdbx_description
1 polymer ?
#
loop_
_entity_poly.entity_id
_entity_poly.type
_entity_poly.pdbx_seq_one_letter_code
_entity_poly.pdbx_strand_id
1 'polypeptide(L)'
;MPAETAGFAGSVSGIVETINDRTSAFKIKITKAVPAPSSTAPQPEALVALVVEIGARGARDASGKWTPDPAHIAWIASLKPGKGVTLDVSFSSKMNRLRIEKLPPAP
;
A
#
# COMPACT_ATOMS: atom_id res chain seq x y z
N MET A 1 7.35 9.34 3.42
CA MET A 1 8.31 8.25 3.14
C MET A 1 9.67 8.84 2.83
N PRO A 2 10.77 8.09 3.02
CA PRO A 2 12.10 8.51 2.59
C PRO A 2 12.17 8.74 1.08
N ALA A 3 12.97 9.71 0.64
CA ALA A 3 13.13 10.04 -0.76
C ALA A 3 13.70 8.88 -1.60
N GLU A 4 14.55 8.04 -0.99
CA GLU A 4 15.17 6.89 -1.66
C GLU A 4 14.18 5.75 -2.00
N THR A 5 12.98 5.79 -1.41
CA THR A 5 11.88 4.85 -1.72
C THR A 5 10.84 5.44 -2.69
N ALA A 6 11.00 6.72 -3.07
CA ALA A 6 10.08 7.37 -3.99
C ALA A 6 10.18 6.73 -5.37
N GLY A 7 9.03 6.38 -5.95
CA GLY A 7 8.96 5.66 -7.23
C GLY A 7 8.97 4.14 -7.09
N PHE A 8 8.91 3.61 -5.86
CA PHE A 8 8.78 2.17 -5.64
C PHE A 8 7.50 1.63 -6.28
N ALA A 9 7.63 0.53 -7.01
CA ALA A 9 6.52 -0.31 -7.42
C ALA A 9 6.95 -1.77 -7.28
N GLY A 10 6.08 -2.63 -6.77
CA GLY A 10 6.43 -4.03 -6.55
C GLY A 10 5.65 -4.66 -5.43
N SER A 11 6.15 -5.79 -4.93
CA SER A 11 5.50 -6.55 -3.88
C SER A 11 6.13 -6.26 -2.53
N VAL A 12 5.32 -6.03 -1.50
CA VAL A 12 5.77 -5.85 -0.11
C VAL A 12 5.09 -6.88 0.77
N SER A 13 5.85 -7.46 1.70
CA SER A 13 5.35 -8.29 2.78
C SER A 13 5.66 -7.62 4.11
N GLY A 14 4.76 -7.77 5.07
CA GLY A 14 4.94 -7.17 6.38
C GLY A 14 3.83 -7.51 7.35
N ILE A 15 3.91 -6.92 8.54
CA ILE A 15 2.93 -7.11 9.62
C ILE A 15 2.09 -5.84 9.75
N VAL A 16 0.77 -5.98 9.70
CA VAL A 16 -0.16 -4.87 9.89
C VAL A 16 -0.03 -4.37 11.34
N GLU A 17 0.26 -3.09 11.52
CA GLU A 17 0.34 -2.48 12.85
C GLU A 17 -0.98 -1.83 13.25
N THR A 18 -1.54 -1.00 12.38
CA THR A 18 -2.78 -0.27 12.66
C THR A 18 -3.63 -0.16 11.41
N ILE A 19 -4.94 -0.06 11.60
CA ILE A 19 -5.92 0.17 10.54
C ILE A 19 -6.56 1.52 10.80
N ASN A 20 -6.72 2.32 9.75
CA ASN A 20 -7.36 3.62 9.80
C ASN A 20 -8.58 3.62 8.88
N ASP A 21 -9.71 3.19 9.45
CA ASP A 21 -10.99 3.06 8.75
C ASP A 21 -11.48 4.40 8.17
N ARG A 22 -11.17 5.52 8.83
CA ARG A 22 -11.56 6.87 8.35
C ARG A 22 -10.90 7.25 7.03
N THR A 23 -9.71 6.72 6.78
CA THR A 23 -8.91 7.08 5.60
C THR A 23 -8.75 5.93 4.61
N SER A 24 -9.40 4.79 4.89
CA SER A 24 -9.27 3.55 4.10
C SER A 24 -7.80 3.21 3.82
N ALA A 25 -7.01 3.24 4.89
CA ALA A 25 -5.57 3.00 4.87
C ALA A 25 -5.16 2.22 6.11
N PHE A 26 -3.98 1.60 6.08
CA PHE A 26 -3.41 0.89 7.22
C PHE A 26 -1.91 1.08 7.23
N LYS A 27 -1.30 0.92 8.41
CA LYS A 27 0.15 0.91 8.57
C LYS A 27 0.65 -0.52 8.61
N ILE A 28 1.73 -0.77 7.88
CA ILE A 28 2.41 -2.06 7.84
C ILE A 28 3.88 -1.85 8.16
N LYS A 29 4.43 -2.70 9.03
CA LYS A 29 5.86 -2.85 9.20
C LYS A 29 6.39 -3.80 8.12
N ILE A 30 7.10 -3.27 7.13
CA ILE A 30 7.60 -4.06 6.01
C ILE A 30 8.73 -4.96 6.49
N THR A 31 8.61 -6.25 6.21
CA THR A 31 9.66 -7.26 6.46
C THR A 31 10.37 -7.67 5.18
N LYS A 32 9.73 -7.48 4.02
CA LYS A 32 10.31 -7.77 2.70
C LYS A 32 9.75 -6.82 1.65
N ALA A 33 10.62 -6.32 0.77
CA ALA A 33 10.22 -5.56 -0.41
C ALA A 33 10.90 -6.18 -1.64
N VAL A 34 10.11 -6.43 -2.69
CA VAL A 34 10.57 -6.97 -3.96
C VAL A 34 10.17 -5.96 -5.04
N PRO A 35 11.12 -5.15 -5.56
CA PRO A 35 10.82 -4.19 -6.60
C PRO A 35 10.40 -4.91 -7.90
N ALA A 36 9.38 -4.40 -8.57
CA ALA A 36 9.02 -4.78 -9.92
C ALA A 36 9.99 -4.13 -10.94
N PRO A 37 10.07 -4.64 -12.18
CA PRO A 37 10.88 -4.01 -13.24
C PRO A 37 10.51 -2.56 -13.55
N SER A 38 9.27 -2.16 -13.25
CA SER A 38 8.78 -0.78 -13.40
C SER A 38 9.12 0.14 -12.23
N SER A 39 9.74 -0.39 -11.15
CA SER A 39 10.17 0.40 -10.01
C SER A 39 11.26 1.37 -10.43
N THR A 40 11.10 2.63 -10.03
CA THR A 40 12.10 3.69 -10.25
C THR A 40 12.73 4.17 -8.94
N ALA A 41 12.44 3.47 -7.83
CA ALA A 41 13.05 3.76 -6.54
C ALA A 41 14.57 3.61 -6.61
N PRO A 42 15.34 4.64 -6.22
CA PRO A 42 16.79 4.54 -6.13
C PRO A 42 17.27 3.44 -5.18
N GLN A 43 16.54 3.24 -4.07
CA GLN A 43 16.88 2.27 -3.04
C GLN A 43 15.62 1.57 -2.50
N PRO A 44 15.05 0.61 -3.24
CA PRO A 44 13.80 -0.08 -2.87
C PRO A 44 13.91 -0.85 -1.55
N GLU A 45 15.09 -1.36 -1.20
CA GLU A 45 15.35 -2.10 0.04
C GLU A 45 15.25 -1.24 1.30
N ALA A 46 15.36 0.09 1.17
CA ALA A 46 15.18 1.01 2.29
C ALA A 46 13.75 0.98 2.86
N LEU A 47 12.79 0.36 2.16
CA LEU A 47 11.46 0.08 2.69
C LEU A 47 11.47 -0.95 3.82
N VAL A 48 12.45 -1.86 3.86
CA VAL A 48 12.49 -2.93 4.86
C VAL A 48 12.69 -2.33 6.25
N ALA A 49 11.98 -2.89 7.24
CA ALA A 49 11.89 -2.43 8.62
C ALA A 49 11.18 -1.08 8.84
N LEU A 50 10.75 -0.38 7.78
CA LEU A 50 9.93 0.82 7.90
C LEU A 50 8.47 0.49 8.19
N VAL A 51 7.85 1.35 8.98
CA VAL A 51 6.40 1.41 9.11
C VAL A 51 5.88 2.40 8.09
N VAL A 52 5.14 1.90 7.10
CA VAL A 52 4.59 2.71 6.01
C VAL A 52 3.07 2.63 5.99
N GLU A 53 2.44 3.72 5.57
CA GLU A 53 1.00 3.74 5.32
C GLU A 53 0.71 3.28 3.89
N ILE A 54 -0.17 2.29 3.76
CA ILE A 54 -0.71 1.81 2.48
C ILE A 54 -2.19 2.21 2.42
N GLY A 55 -2.55 2.94 1.36
CA GLY A 55 -3.93 3.34 1.10
C GLY A 55 -4.61 2.51 0.01
N ALA A 56 -5.94 2.61 -0.02
CA ALA A 56 -6.74 2.13 -1.15
C ALA A 56 -6.32 2.80 -2.47
N ARG A 57 -6.50 2.07 -3.58
CA ARG A 57 -6.40 2.63 -4.93
C ARG A 57 -7.57 3.60 -5.16
N GLY A 58 -7.35 4.62 -5.98
CA GLY A 58 -8.46 5.41 -6.49
C GLY A 58 -9.13 4.69 -7.67
N ALA A 59 -10.45 4.77 -7.76
CA ALA A 59 -11.27 4.41 -8.91
C ALA A 59 -12.12 5.62 -9.31
N ARG A 60 -12.63 5.64 -10.55
CA ARG A 60 -13.66 6.61 -10.94
C ARG A 60 -15.02 6.04 -10.56
N ASP A 61 -15.81 6.84 -9.87
CA ASP A 61 -17.22 6.52 -9.62
C ASP A 61 -18.07 6.73 -10.89
N ALA A 62 -19.37 6.42 -10.80
CA ALA A 62 -20.33 6.61 -11.89
C ALA A 62 -20.46 8.08 -12.34
N SER A 63 -20.04 9.03 -11.51
CA SER A 63 -20.00 10.47 -11.81
C SER A 63 -18.65 10.93 -12.37
N GLY A 64 -17.71 10.01 -12.62
CA GLY A 64 -16.38 10.31 -13.14
C GLY A 64 -15.40 10.90 -12.12
N LYS A 65 -15.80 11.02 -10.85
CA LYS A 65 -14.97 11.54 -9.77
C LYS A 65 -14.06 10.45 -9.23
N TRP A 66 -12.82 10.81 -8.92
CA TRP A 66 -11.89 9.91 -8.23
C TRP A 66 -12.32 9.71 -6.78
N THR A 67 -12.66 8.48 -6.45
CA THR A 67 -12.99 8.02 -5.10
C THR A 67 -12.14 6.80 -4.75
N PRO A 68 -11.92 6.48 -3.47
CA PRO A 68 -11.26 5.22 -3.12
C PRO A 68 -12.08 4.03 -3.65
N ASP A 69 -11.40 3.03 -4.21
CA ASP A 69 -12.05 1.83 -4.74
C ASP A 69 -12.76 1.06 -3.60
N PRO A 70 -14.10 0.89 -3.66
CA PRO A 70 -14.85 0.23 -2.60
C PRO A 70 -14.36 -1.18 -2.25
N ALA A 71 -13.84 -1.93 -3.23
CA ALA A 71 -13.30 -3.27 -2.99
C ALA A 71 -11.99 -3.22 -2.18
N HIS A 72 -11.17 -2.19 -2.41
CA HIS A 72 -9.98 -1.93 -1.59
C HIS A 72 -10.35 -1.46 -0.19
N ILE A 73 -11.38 -0.63 -0.04
CA ILE A 73 -11.86 -0.20 1.28
C ILE A 73 -12.32 -1.42 2.08
N ALA A 74 -13.15 -2.29 1.50
CA ALA A 74 -13.66 -3.48 2.16
C ALA A 74 -12.54 -4.45 2.55
N TRP A 75 -11.55 -4.63 1.68
CA TRP A 75 -10.38 -5.47 1.98
C TRP A 75 -9.52 -4.89 3.11
N ILE A 76 -9.28 -3.58 3.12
CA ILE A 76 -8.53 -2.93 4.21
C ILE A 76 -9.28 -3.06 5.54
N ALA A 77 -10.61 -2.89 5.53
CA ALA A 77 -11.45 -3.01 6.71
C ALA A 77 -11.51 -4.44 7.29
N SER A 78 -11.22 -5.47 6.49
CA SER A 78 -11.19 -6.86 6.95
C SER A 78 -9.86 -7.27 7.58
N LEU A 79 -8.81 -6.44 7.44
CA LEU A 79 -7.51 -6.69 8.06
C LEU A 79 -7.61 -6.69 9.59
N LYS A 80 -6.60 -7.29 10.23
CA LYS A 80 -6.41 -7.21 11.68
C LYS A 80 -4.97 -6.85 12.00
N PRO A 81 -4.73 -5.96 12.98
CA PRO A 81 -3.39 -5.74 13.52
C PRO A 81 -2.72 -7.06 13.95
N GLY A 82 -1.41 -7.15 13.75
CA GLY A 82 -0.60 -8.33 14.00
C GLY A 82 -0.62 -9.40 12.90
N LYS A 83 -1.41 -9.23 11.83
CA LYS A 83 -1.43 -10.17 10.70
C LYS A 83 -0.34 -9.87 9.69
N GLY A 84 0.31 -10.94 9.21
CA GLY A 84 1.21 -10.89 8.07
C GLY A 84 0.43 -10.79 6.77
N VAL A 85 0.80 -9.85 5.90
CA VAL A 85 0.18 -9.66 4.58
C VAL A 85 1.25 -9.50 3.51
N THR A 86 0.92 -9.87 2.28
CA THR A 86 1.74 -9.61 1.09
C THR A 86 0.89 -8.92 0.03
N LEU A 87 1.42 -7.85 -0.55
CA LEU A 87 0.68 -6.89 -1.36
C LEU A 87 1.50 -6.39 -2.53
N ASP A 88 0.88 -6.26 -3.68
CA ASP A 88 1.42 -5.48 -4.78
C ASP A 88 1.04 -4.02 -4.59
N VAL A 89 2.05 -3.15 -4.57
CA VAL A 89 1.91 -1.73 -4.26
C VAL A 89 2.67 -0.85 -5.25
N SER A 90 2.23 0.39 -5.36
CA SER A 90 2.93 1.45 -6.09
C SER A 90 3.00 2.74 -5.27
N PHE A 91 4.07 3.49 -5.50
CA PHE A 91 4.25 4.80 -4.91
C PHE A 91 3.35 5.82 -5.60
N SER A 92 2.63 6.59 -4.79
CA SER A 92 1.91 7.75 -5.26
C SER A 92 2.61 9.03 -4.84
N SER A 93 3.20 9.72 -5.81
CA SER A 93 3.79 11.05 -5.61
C SER A 93 2.78 12.07 -5.07
N LYS A 94 1.54 12.05 -5.56
CA LYS A 94 0.48 12.97 -5.11
C LYS A 94 0.11 12.83 -3.63
N MET A 95 0.17 11.62 -3.08
CA MET A 95 -0.17 11.37 -1.67
C MET A 95 1.05 11.07 -0.79
N ASN A 96 2.25 11.07 -1.37
CA ASN A 96 3.51 10.67 -0.73
C ASN A 96 3.40 9.35 0.09
N ARG A 97 2.68 8.36 -0.45
CA ARG A 97 2.42 7.07 0.20
C ARG A 97 2.29 5.93 -0.81
N LEU A 98 2.36 4.70 -0.32
CA LEU A 98 2.11 3.50 -1.11
C LEU A 98 0.60 3.28 -1.27
N ARG A 99 0.20 2.65 -2.37
CA ARG A 99 -1.18 2.25 -2.63
C ARG A 99 -1.20 0.80 -3.09
N ILE A 100 -2.27 0.10 -2.75
CA ILE A 100 -2.54 -1.24 -3.29
C ILE A 100 -2.76 -1.12 -4.80
N GLU A 101 -2.00 -1.86 -5.59
CA GLU A 101 -2.20 -1.97 -7.04
C GLU A 101 -3.24 -3.03 -7.38
N LYS A 102 -3.13 -4.19 -6.73
CA LYS A 102 -3.98 -5.35 -6.93
C LYS A 102 -4.46 -5.88 -5.58
N LEU A 103 -5.75 -6.21 -5.50
CA LEU A 103 -6.30 -6.87 -4.32
C LEU A 103 -5.68 -8.26 -4.17
N PRO A 104 -5.05 -8.57 -3.04
CA PRO A 104 -4.66 -9.93 -2.74
C PRO A 104 -5.90 -10.76 -2.37
N PRO A 105 -5.76 -12.08 -2.20
CA PRO A 105 -6.79 -12.90 -1.58
C PRO A 105 -7.21 -12.31 -0.22
N ALA A 106 -8.44 -12.60 0.20
CA ALA A 106 -8.89 -12.21 1.52
C ALA A 106 -7.95 -12.80 2.60
N PRO A 107 -7.58 -12.01 3.63
CA PRO A 107 -6.64 -12.40 4.69
C PRO A 107 -7.21 -13.41 5.69
#